data_AF-A0A2G9GTA6-F1
#
_entry.id   AF-A0A2G9GTA6-F1
#
_cell.length_a   1.000
_cell.length_b   1.000
_cell.length_c   1.000
_cell.angle_alpha   90.00
_cell.angle_beta   90.00
_cell.angle_gamma   90.00
#
_symmetry.space_group_name_H-M   'P 1'
#
loop_
_entity.id
_entity.type
_entity.pdbx_description
1 polymer ?
#
loop_
_entity_poly.entity_id
_entity_poly.type
_entity_poly.pdbx_seq_one_letter_code
_entity_poly.pdbx_strand_id
1 'polypeptide(L)'
;MAAVTFSLVIFSLLLLVKASSSSLPADHLQILHAERQIDLTSHIVRVYLTLKVENIRDAPASEVLLAFPPAQFDRLALVKAAIAVGKKKKKSYVTLEVNPTERPDAPNGTKYYAVSLLKPLAKGESTTLEILYILTHSLEPFPVEISQSESQLVYYHDSAIILSPYHVKEQATLIKIPSTKVESFTAVQPSDRAGTELRYGPYEDKHPYSYSPVIIHFENNNPFAVVEELVREIEISHWGSVQVTEHYKLAHAGAKHKGVFSRVEYQSRPTASGVSSFKHLLAELPPRVHSVYYRDDIGNISSSRLRTNLKKSELLIEPRYPLFGGWKATFVIGYGVPLQDFLFESAVGARYLNYSFGCPLADTVVDKLTIKVVLPEGSGNASVKVPFTVDQRSETKYSYLDVIGRTVVVLEKKNVIPEHNVPFQVLYNFNPVSMLAEPLMLASAFFLFFVTCIAYLHIDLSIRKSNP
;
A
#
# COMPACT_ATOMS: atom_id res chain seq x y z
N MET A 1 -18.55 -68.19 59.31
CA MET A 1 -17.17 -68.53 59.72
C MET A 1 -16.24 -68.10 58.60
N ALA A 2 -15.21 -67.32 58.99
CA ALA A 2 -13.90 -67.10 58.34
C ALA A 2 -13.85 -66.87 56.81
N ALA A 3 -13.46 -65.68 56.30
CA ALA A 3 -12.09 -65.14 56.26
C ALA A 3 -11.14 -66.07 55.45
N VAL A 4 -10.38 -65.63 54.44
CA VAL A 4 -9.22 -64.74 54.57
C VAL A 4 -8.67 -64.41 53.16
N THR A 5 -8.53 -63.10 52.88
CA THR A 5 -7.48 -62.34 52.15
C THR A 5 -6.63 -62.94 51.01
N PHE A 6 -6.35 -62.15 49.95
CA PHE A 6 -5.06 -61.44 49.79
C PHE A 6 -5.14 -60.28 48.77
N SER A 7 -4.43 -59.21 49.11
CA SER A 7 -4.35 -57.88 48.50
C SER A 7 -3.35 -57.83 47.33
N LEU A 8 -3.55 -56.98 46.31
CA LEU A 8 -2.45 -56.22 45.65
C LEU A 8 -2.95 -55.13 44.66
N VAL A 9 -2.78 -53.87 45.08
CA VAL A 9 -2.26 -52.69 44.31
C VAL A 9 -3.06 -52.20 43.08
N ILE A 10 -3.91 -51.17 43.22
CA ILE A 10 -3.63 -49.72 43.01
C ILE A 10 -2.98 -49.39 41.66
N PHE A 11 -3.79 -48.98 40.67
CA PHE A 11 -3.56 -47.77 39.86
C PHE A 11 -4.82 -47.39 39.05
N SER A 12 -5.86 -46.88 39.71
CA SER A 12 -6.95 -46.20 39.00
C SER A 12 -6.54 -44.76 38.72
N LEU A 13 -5.95 -44.54 37.54
CA LEU A 13 -5.72 -43.21 37.00
C LEU A 13 -7.09 -42.58 36.68
N LEU A 14 -7.60 -41.79 37.62
CA LEU A 14 -8.67 -40.82 37.41
C LEU A 14 -8.18 -39.81 36.35
N LEU A 15 -8.48 -40.09 35.09
CA LEU A 15 -8.51 -39.09 34.03
C LEU A 15 -9.67 -38.13 34.35
N LEU A 16 -9.39 -37.16 35.21
CA LEU A 16 -10.05 -35.87 35.15
C LEU A 16 -9.75 -35.30 33.76
N VAL A 17 -10.63 -35.58 32.81
CA VAL A 17 -10.77 -34.73 31.64
C VAL A 17 -11.25 -33.39 32.18
N LYS A 18 -10.30 -32.51 32.53
CA LYS A 18 -10.54 -31.08 32.46
C LYS A 18 -10.93 -30.84 31.02
N ALA A 19 -12.23 -30.72 30.77
CA ALA A 19 -12.72 -30.04 29.61
C ALA A 19 -12.08 -28.65 29.68
N SER A 20 -11.02 -28.46 28.91
CA SER A 20 -10.54 -27.14 28.52
C SER A 20 -11.67 -26.54 27.71
N SER A 21 -12.65 -25.94 28.39
CA SER A 21 -13.53 -24.97 27.77
C SER A 21 -12.59 -23.89 27.24
N SER A 22 -12.36 -23.87 25.92
CA SER A 22 -11.91 -22.68 25.22
C SER A 22 -13.03 -21.65 25.36
N SER A 23 -13.10 -21.03 26.53
CA SER A 23 -14.00 -19.93 26.79
C SER A 23 -13.65 -18.80 25.83
N LEU A 24 -14.58 -18.43 24.96
CA LEU A 24 -14.56 -17.22 24.13
C LEU A 24 -14.00 -16.03 24.94
N PRO A 25 -12.74 -15.59 24.72
CA PRO A 25 -12.21 -14.45 25.47
C PRO A 25 -12.51 -13.19 24.65
N ALA A 26 -13.78 -12.81 24.56
CA ALA A 26 -14.20 -11.46 24.15
C ALA A 26 -14.91 -10.72 25.30
N ASP A 27 -15.05 -11.35 26.46
CA ASP A 27 -16.03 -10.96 27.49
C ASP A 27 -15.47 -10.04 28.59
N HIS A 28 -14.32 -9.41 28.35
CA HIS A 28 -13.63 -8.56 29.33
C HIS A 28 -13.80 -7.06 29.06
N LEU A 29 -14.13 -6.68 27.83
CA LEU A 29 -14.20 -5.28 27.41
C LEU A 29 -15.60 -4.93 26.93
N GLN A 30 -15.97 -3.68 27.16
CA GLN A 30 -17.20 -3.08 26.66
C GLN A 30 -16.85 -1.79 25.92
N ILE A 31 -17.59 -1.49 24.84
CA ILE A 31 -17.45 -0.22 24.12
C ILE A 31 -18.56 0.72 24.62
N LEU A 32 -18.16 1.81 25.25
CA LEU A 32 -19.06 2.83 25.77
C LEU A 32 -19.63 3.70 24.66
N HIS A 33 -18.77 4.14 23.74
CA HIS A 33 -19.14 5.00 22.63
C HIS A 33 -18.28 4.62 21.42
N ALA A 34 -18.92 4.47 20.27
CA ALA A 34 -18.25 4.16 19.01
C ALA A 34 -18.73 5.10 17.90
N GLU A 35 -17.80 5.84 17.30
CA GLU A 35 -18.09 6.70 16.16
C GLU A 35 -17.32 6.17 14.94
N ARG A 36 -18.01 5.92 13.85
CA ARG A 36 -17.41 5.46 12.60
C ARG A 36 -17.70 6.45 11.48
N GLN A 37 -16.66 7.10 10.96
CA GLN A 37 -16.75 7.99 9.81
C GLN A 37 -16.15 7.33 8.57
N ILE A 38 -16.96 7.13 7.53
CA ILE A 38 -16.58 6.52 6.26
C ILE A 38 -16.53 7.61 5.20
N ASP A 39 -15.37 7.80 4.59
CA ASP A 39 -15.18 8.73 3.48
C ASP A 39 -15.17 7.98 2.14
N LEU A 40 -16.21 8.20 1.33
CA LEU A 40 -16.42 7.64 0.00
C LEU A 40 -16.14 8.68 -1.12
N THR A 41 -15.53 9.82 -0.80
CA THR A 41 -15.28 10.90 -1.77
C THR A 41 -14.32 10.49 -2.88
N SER A 42 -13.43 9.53 -2.62
CA SER A 42 -12.53 8.91 -3.60
C SER A 42 -12.89 7.44 -3.80
N HIS A 43 -12.24 6.76 -4.75
CA HIS A 43 -12.33 5.31 -4.91
C HIS A 43 -11.54 4.52 -3.85
N ILE A 44 -10.71 5.22 -3.09
CA ILE A 44 -10.04 4.71 -1.89
C ILE A 44 -10.91 5.06 -0.69
N VAL A 45 -11.53 4.05 -0.07
CA VAL A 45 -12.44 4.23 1.06
C VAL A 45 -11.63 4.35 2.33
N ARG A 46 -11.74 5.49 3.02
CA ARG A 46 -11.06 5.75 4.29
C ARG A 46 -12.06 5.69 5.42
N VAL A 47 -11.77 4.91 6.44
CA VAL A 47 -12.63 4.81 7.61
C VAL A 47 -11.89 5.20 8.87
N TYR A 48 -12.43 6.19 9.56
CA TYR A 48 -12.00 6.66 10.86
C TYR A 48 -12.95 6.08 11.90
N LEU A 49 -12.40 5.37 12.87
CA LEU A 49 -13.16 4.68 13.91
C LEU A 49 -12.63 5.11 15.27
N THR A 50 -13.47 5.80 16.03
CA THR A 50 -13.18 6.25 17.39
C THR A 50 -13.91 5.35 18.38
N LEU A 51 -13.16 4.60 19.18
CA LEU A 51 -13.71 3.64 20.15
C LEU A 51 -13.33 4.05 21.57
N LYS A 52 -14.33 4.31 22.43
CA LYS A 52 -14.14 4.44 23.87
C LYS A 52 -14.36 3.07 24.53
N VAL A 53 -13.27 2.42 24.89
CA VAL A 53 -13.26 1.05 25.43
C VAL A 53 -13.06 1.08 26.94
N GLU A 54 -13.84 0.30 27.68
CA GLU A 54 -13.78 0.13 29.14
C GLU A 54 -13.57 -1.34 29.50
N ASN A 55 -12.73 -1.61 30.51
CA ASN A 55 -12.59 -2.95 31.07
C ASN A 55 -13.61 -3.20 32.19
N ILE A 56 -14.43 -4.23 32.04
CA ILE A 56 -15.50 -4.58 32.99
C ILE A 56 -15.11 -5.72 33.95
N ARG A 57 -13.99 -6.42 33.71
CA ARG A 57 -13.55 -7.56 34.54
C ARG A 57 -12.36 -7.19 35.42
N ASP A 58 -12.10 -8.00 36.45
CA ASP A 58 -10.98 -7.78 37.37
C ASP A 58 -9.61 -8.01 36.71
N ALA A 59 -9.54 -8.87 35.68
CA ALA A 59 -8.32 -9.12 34.94
C ALA A 59 -7.96 -7.91 34.04
N PRO A 60 -6.71 -7.43 34.06
CA PRO A 60 -6.30 -6.31 33.22
C PRO A 60 -6.31 -6.72 31.74
N ALA A 61 -6.85 -5.85 30.88
CA ALA A 61 -6.89 -6.08 29.43
C ALA A 61 -5.74 -5.33 28.74
N SER A 62 -4.87 -6.07 28.04
CA SER A 62 -3.73 -5.52 27.31
C SER A 62 -3.99 -5.34 25.81
N GLU A 63 -5.05 -5.94 25.28
CA GLU A 63 -5.33 -5.98 23.85
C GLU A 63 -6.81 -5.68 23.57
N VAL A 64 -7.07 -5.01 22.44
CA VAL A 64 -8.42 -4.74 21.94
C VAL A 64 -8.54 -5.31 20.52
N LEU A 65 -9.59 -6.08 20.28
CA LEU A 65 -9.83 -6.70 18.98
C LEU A 65 -10.72 -5.84 18.09
N LEU A 66 -10.29 -5.67 16.84
CA LEU A 66 -11.07 -5.09 15.76
C LEU A 66 -11.59 -6.23 14.88
N ALA A 67 -12.91 -6.31 14.71
CA ALA A 67 -13.57 -7.33 13.90
C ALA A 67 -13.92 -6.79 12.51
N PHE A 68 -13.69 -7.62 11.49
CA PHE A 68 -14.03 -7.29 10.11
C PHE A 68 -14.76 -8.46 9.43
N PRO A 69 -15.80 -8.18 8.63
CA PRO A 69 -16.36 -9.15 7.71
C PRO A 69 -15.28 -9.70 6.75
N PRO A 70 -15.35 -10.97 6.31
CA PRO A 70 -14.36 -11.56 5.41
C PRO A 70 -14.12 -10.74 4.14
N ALA A 71 -15.18 -10.30 3.47
CA ALA A 71 -15.11 -9.54 2.23
C ALA A 71 -14.42 -8.18 2.40
N GLN A 72 -14.59 -7.55 3.56
CA GLN A 72 -13.93 -6.29 3.88
C GLN A 72 -12.46 -6.53 4.23
N PHE A 73 -12.16 -7.58 4.99
CA PHE A 73 -10.81 -7.91 5.42
C PHE A 73 -9.87 -8.15 4.24
N ASP A 74 -10.34 -8.86 3.20
CA ASP A 74 -9.54 -9.14 2.01
C ASP A 74 -9.25 -7.87 1.17
N ARG A 75 -10.04 -6.81 1.36
CA ARG A 75 -9.90 -5.49 0.72
C ARG A 75 -9.10 -4.47 1.56
N LEU A 76 -8.68 -4.83 2.77
CA LEU A 76 -7.89 -3.95 3.64
C LEU A 76 -6.49 -3.71 3.08
N ALA A 77 -6.14 -2.44 2.89
CA ALA A 77 -4.78 -2.03 2.51
C ALA A 77 -3.93 -1.65 3.72
N LEU A 78 -4.55 -1.02 4.72
CA LEU A 78 -3.87 -0.49 5.89
C LEU A 78 -4.81 -0.46 7.10
N VAL A 79 -4.27 -0.80 8.27
CA VAL A 79 -4.92 -0.57 9.57
C VAL A 79 -3.89 0.10 10.48
N LYS A 80 -4.25 1.25 11.04
CA LYS A 80 -3.46 1.98 12.03
C LYS A 80 -4.33 2.24 13.24
N ALA A 81 -3.76 2.13 14.43
CA ALA A 81 -4.41 2.49 15.67
C ALA A 81 -3.51 3.45 16.46
N ALA A 82 -4.12 4.40 17.17
CA ALA A 82 -3.43 5.32 18.04
C ALA A 82 -4.28 5.65 19.27
N ILE A 83 -3.63 6.11 20.34
CA ILE A 83 -4.29 6.73 21.49
C ILE A 83 -4.06 8.23 21.45
N ALA A 84 -5.13 8.99 21.68
CA ALA A 84 -5.03 10.43 21.88
C ALA A 84 -4.48 10.72 23.29
N VAL A 85 -3.33 11.38 23.38
CA VAL A 85 -2.69 11.80 24.63
C VAL A 85 -2.73 13.32 24.72
N GLY A 86 -3.19 13.86 25.85
CA GLY A 86 -3.24 15.30 26.13
C GLY A 86 -4.64 15.93 26.08
N LYS A 87 -4.79 17.14 26.63
CA LYS A 87 -6.07 17.86 26.73
C LYS A 87 -6.26 18.87 25.59
N LYS A 88 -7.45 18.86 24.97
CA LYS A 88 -7.99 19.85 24.01
C LYS A 88 -7.03 20.32 22.90
N LYS A 89 -6.14 21.28 23.16
CA LYS A 89 -5.30 21.99 22.15
C LYS A 89 -3.88 21.41 21.95
N LYS A 90 -3.43 20.46 22.79
CA LYS A 90 -2.17 19.71 22.62
C LYS A 90 -2.44 18.21 22.59
N LYS A 91 -3.34 17.76 21.72
CA LYS A 91 -3.55 16.32 21.47
C LYS A 91 -2.36 15.82 20.63
N SER A 92 -1.55 14.92 21.20
CA SER A 92 -0.62 14.09 20.45
C SER A 92 -1.24 12.71 20.25
N TYR A 93 -0.88 12.03 19.16
CA TYR A 93 -1.30 10.66 18.90
C TYR A 93 -0.11 9.73 19.06
N VAL A 94 -0.25 8.72 19.91
CA VAL A 94 0.77 7.68 20.07
C VAL A 94 0.30 6.43 19.35
N THR A 95 1.09 6.00 18.35
CA THR A 95 0.79 4.83 17.52
C THR A 95 0.83 3.56 18.37
N LEU A 96 -0.12 2.66 18.13
CA LEU A 96 -0.19 1.34 18.74
C LEU A 96 0.23 0.27 17.74
N GLU A 97 0.74 -0.84 18.25
CA GLU A 97 1.01 -2.02 17.44
C GLU A 97 -0.32 -2.71 17.07
N VAL A 98 -0.44 -3.07 15.79
CA VAL A 98 -1.63 -3.71 15.24
C VAL A 98 -1.21 -4.94 14.46
N ASN A 99 -1.64 -6.11 14.92
CA ASN A 99 -1.26 -7.38 14.33
C ASN A 99 -2.49 -8.18 13.88
N PRO A 100 -2.46 -8.83 12.71
CA PRO A 100 -3.54 -9.73 12.32
C PRO A 100 -3.64 -10.88 13.33
N THR A 101 -4.85 -11.30 13.66
CA THR A 101 -5.08 -12.39 14.62
C THR A 101 -6.24 -13.25 14.15
N GLU A 102 -6.01 -14.55 14.14
CA GLU A 102 -7.05 -15.53 13.80
C GLU A 102 -7.64 -16.11 15.08
N ARG A 103 -8.96 -16.28 15.08
CA ARG A 103 -9.68 -17.01 16.13
C ARG A 103 -10.44 -18.16 15.49
N PRO A 104 -10.17 -19.42 15.87
CA PRO A 104 -10.80 -20.58 15.23
C PRO A 104 -12.33 -20.60 15.41
N ASP A 105 -12.84 -20.05 16.52
CA ASP A 105 -14.27 -20.02 16.84
C ASP A 105 -14.99 -18.71 16.43
N ALA A 106 -14.48 -18.02 15.40
CA ALA A 106 -15.03 -16.74 14.97
C ALA A 106 -16.42 -16.91 14.30
N PRO A 107 -17.47 -16.20 14.76
CA PRO A 107 -18.77 -16.29 14.12
C PRO A 107 -18.71 -15.77 12.68
N ASN A 108 -19.38 -16.48 11.76
CA ASN A 108 -19.50 -16.12 10.34
C ASN A 108 -18.15 -15.87 9.62
N GLY A 109 -17.06 -16.51 10.07
CA GLY A 109 -15.73 -16.35 9.48
C GLY A 109 -15.08 -14.98 9.73
N THR A 110 -15.57 -14.23 10.72
CA THR A 110 -15.05 -12.91 11.09
C THR A 110 -13.53 -12.96 11.32
N LYS A 111 -12.80 -12.03 10.70
CA LYS A 111 -11.34 -11.91 10.85
C LYS A 111 -11.00 -10.74 11.78
N TYR A 112 -9.86 -10.80 12.46
CA TYR A 112 -9.50 -9.82 13.49
C TYR A 112 -8.13 -9.19 13.28
N TYR A 113 -8.02 -7.96 13.78
CA TYR A 113 -6.76 -7.34 14.15
C TYR A 113 -6.73 -7.13 15.66
N ALA A 114 -5.62 -7.48 16.31
CA ALA A 114 -5.36 -7.17 17.70
C ALA A 114 -4.57 -5.86 17.81
N VAL A 115 -5.08 -4.94 18.62
CA VAL A 115 -4.44 -3.67 18.95
C VAL A 115 -3.84 -3.79 20.34
N SER A 116 -2.52 -3.73 20.44
CA SER A 116 -1.79 -3.81 21.71
C SER A 116 -1.81 -2.47 22.43
N LEU A 117 -2.32 -2.44 23.65
CA LEU A 117 -2.37 -1.24 24.48
C LEU A 117 -1.02 -1.01 25.16
N LEU A 118 -0.57 0.26 25.22
CA LEU A 118 0.69 0.63 25.89
C LEU A 118 0.67 0.36 27.39
N LYS A 119 -0.50 0.53 28.01
CA LYS A 119 -0.76 0.25 29.42
C LYS A 119 -2.00 -0.64 29.50
N PRO A 120 -1.94 -1.79 30.20
CA PRO A 120 -3.12 -2.61 30.43
C PRO A 120 -4.21 -1.82 31.17
N LEU A 121 -5.46 -1.97 30.73
CA LEU A 121 -6.61 -1.34 31.35
C LEU A 121 -7.01 -2.10 32.62
N ALA A 122 -6.99 -1.41 33.77
CA ALA A 122 -7.55 -1.95 35.00
C ALA A 122 -9.09 -1.95 34.96
N LYS A 123 -9.73 -2.67 35.89
CA LYS A 123 -11.20 -2.68 36.01
C LYS A 123 -11.78 -1.27 36.17
N GLY A 124 -12.76 -0.93 35.34
CA GLY A 124 -13.40 0.38 35.28
C GLY A 124 -12.55 1.48 34.63
N GLU A 125 -11.32 1.17 34.18
CA GLU A 125 -10.50 2.11 33.40
C GLU A 125 -10.99 2.12 31.94
N SER A 126 -11.05 3.32 31.35
CA SER A 126 -11.43 3.50 29.96
C SER A 126 -10.36 4.23 29.16
N THR A 127 -10.19 3.85 27.90
CA THR A 127 -9.31 4.54 26.95
C THR A 127 -10.06 4.85 25.65
N THR A 128 -9.56 5.82 24.89
CA THR A 128 -10.10 6.16 23.56
C THR A 128 -9.07 5.77 22.51
N LEU A 129 -9.47 4.87 21.63
CA LEU A 129 -8.71 4.42 20.47
C LEU A 129 -9.18 5.17 19.23
N GLU A 130 -8.23 5.66 18.46
CA GLU A 130 -8.44 6.27 17.16
C GLU A 130 -7.86 5.34 16.11
N ILE A 131 -8.72 4.75 15.29
CA ILE A 131 -8.35 3.73 14.31
C ILE A 131 -8.61 4.30 12.92
N LEU A 132 -7.62 4.17 12.05
CA LEU A 132 -7.75 4.43 10.62
C LEU A 132 -7.56 3.11 9.89
N TYR A 133 -8.57 2.70 9.14
CA TYR A 133 -8.40 1.63 8.17
C TYR A 133 -8.82 2.08 6.78
N ILE A 134 -8.13 1.55 5.77
CA ILE A 134 -8.31 1.95 4.38
C ILE A 134 -8.64 0.72 3.56
N LEU A 135 -9.72 0.81 2.79
CA LEU A 135 -10.20 -0.23 1.91
C LEU A 135 -10.00 0.19 0.46
N THR A 136 -9.54 -0.75 -0.35
CA THR A 136 -9.46 -0.61 -1.80
C THR A 136 -10.52 -1.48 -2.45
N HIS A 137 -10.81 -1.27 -3.75
CA HIS A 137 -11.73 -2.11 -4.52
C HIS A 137 -13.09 -2.35 -3.86
N SER A 138 -13.58 -1.37 -3.09
CA SER A 138 -14.81 -1.49 -2.29
C SER A 138 -16.02 -0.82 -2.91
N LEU A 139 -15.80 0.00 -3.94
CA LEU A 139 -16.84 0.64 -4.73
C LEU A 139 -17.06 -0.16 -6.02
N GLU A 140 -18.29 -0.61 -6.22
CA GLU A 140 -18.65 -1.46 -7.35
C GLU A 140 -19.49 -0.64 -8.36
N PRO A 141 -19.01 -0.42 -9.59
CA PRO A 141 -19.77 0.35 -10.58
C PRO A 141 -21.11 -0.30 -10.91
N PHE A 142 -22.18 0.48 -10.80
CA PHE A 142 -23.53 0.05 -11.18
C PHE A 142 -24.33 1.24 -11.76
N PRO A 143 -24.62 1.24 -13.07
CA PRO A 143 -24.41 0.15 -14.02
C PRO A 143 -22.92 -0.14 -14.27
N VAL A 144 -22.61 -1.40 -14.60
CA VAL A 144 -21.24 -1.86 -14.87
C VAL A 144 -20.65 -1.18 -16.11
N GLU A 145 -21.52 -0.76 -17.02
CA GLU A 145 -21.21 -0.15 -18.30
C GLU A 145 -21.96 1.17 -18.47
N ILE A 146 -21.26 2.23 -18.86
CA ILE A 146 -21.82 3.56 -19.14
C ILE A 146 -21.34 4.09 -20.48
N SER A 147 -22.22 4.80 -21.17
CA SER A 147 -21.89 5.58 -22.35
C SER A 147 -21.03 6.80 -22.00
N GLN A 148 -20.52 7.48 -23.04
CA GLN A 148 -19.61 8.61 -22.86
C GLN A 148 -20.19 9.76 -22.03
N SER A 149 -21.51 9.94 -22.03
CA SER A 149 -22.19 11.11 -21.45
C SER A 149 -23.08 10.76 -20.25
N GLU A 150 -23.00 9.53 -19.77
CA GLU A 150 -23.65 9.08 -18.55
C GLU A 150 -22.73 9.30 -17.34
N SER A 151 -23.34 9.59 -16.19
CA SER A 151 -22.63 9.68 -14.93
C SER A 151 -22.26 8.29 -14.40
N GLN A 152 -21.12 8.20 -13.73
CA GLN A 152 -20.71 6.99 -13.02
C GLN A 152 -21.43 6.90 -11.67
N LEU A 153 -22.20 5.84 -11.51
CA LEU A 153 -22.85 5.48 -10.25
C LEU A 153 -22.17 4.22 -9.68
N VAL A 154 -22.06 4.14 -8.36
CA VAL A 154 -21.39 3.03 -7.67
C VAL A 154 -22.19 2.56 -6.46
N TYR A 155 -22.09 1.26 -6.17
CA TYR A 155 -22.52 0.68 -4.91
C TYR A 155 -21.38 0.66 -3.89
N TYR A 156 -21.73 0.98 -2.64
CA TYR A 156 -20.92 0.69 -1.47
C TYR A 156 -21.71 -0.24 -0.55
N HIS A 157 -21.09 -1.37 -0.18
CA HIS A 157 -21.66 -2.39 0.69
C HIS A 157 -20.96 -2.36 2.05
N ASP A 158 -21.73 -2.18 3.12
CA ASP A 158 -21.23 -2.20 4.52
C ASP A 158 -22.40 -2.57 5.45
N SER A 159 -22.29 -2.25 6.73
CA SER A 159 -23.35 -2.36 7.73
C SER A 159 -23.64 -0.98 8.34
N ALA A 160 -24.87 -0.72 8.77
CA ALA A 160 -25.23 0.47 9.56
C ALA A 160 -24.59 0.44 10.96
N ILE A 161 -24.43 -0.75 11.50
CA ILE A 161 -23.89 -1.03 12.84
C ILE A 161 -22.44 -1.50 12.71
N ILE A 162 -21.57 -1.05 13.60
CA ILE A 162 -20.16 -1.45 13.70
C ILE A 162 -20.08 -2.90 14.15
N LEU A 163 -19.44 -3.75 13.35
CA LEU A 163 -19.14 -5.13 13.74
C LEU A 163 -18.08 -5.11 14.86
N SER A 164 -18.44 -5.63 16.02
CA SER A 164 -17.55 -5.67 17.19
C SER A 164 -17.70 -7.00 17.93
N PRO A 165 -16.62 -7.59 18.46
CA PRO A 165 -16.71 -8.76 19.34
C PRO A 165 -17.18 -8.38 20.75
N TYR A 166 -17.31 -7.09 21.04
CA TYR A 166 -17.69 -6.54 22.34
C TYR A 166 -19.11 -5.96 22.29
N HIS A 167 -19.75 -5.87 23.45
CA HIS A 167 -21.00 -5.14 23.59
C HIS A 167 -20.77 -3.64 23.37
N VAL A 168 -21.63 -2.98 22.60
CA VAL A 168 -21.54 -1.56 22.27
C VAL A 168 -22.74 -0.82 22.86
N LYS A 169 -22.53 0.08 23.83
CA LYS A 169 -23.61 0.84 24.48
C LYS A 169 -24.22 1.88 23.55
N GLU A 170 -23.39 2.64 22.86
CA GLU A 170 -23.82 3.69 21.94
C GLU A 170 -22.91 3.71 20.72
N GLN A 171 -23.50 3.85 19.53
CA GLN A 171 -22.73 4.03 18.30
C GLN A 171 -23.42 4.88 17.25
N ALA A 172 -22.62 5.51 16.41
CA ALA A 172 -23.08 6.21 15.22
C ALA A 172 -22.14 5.94 14.04
N THR A 173 -22.69 5.80 12.84
CA THR A 173 -21.93 5.75 11.59
C THR A 173 -22.27 6.95 10.73
N LEU A 174 -21.27 7.73 10.34
CA LEU A 174 -21.37 8.86 9.42
C LEU A 174 -20.69 8.50 8.10
N ILE A 175 -21.37 8.70 6.98
CA ILE A 175 -20.86 8.37 5.66
C ILE A 175 -20.85 9.64 4.81
N LYS A 176 -19.68 9.99 4.31
CA LYS A 176 -19.45 11.14 3.45
C LYS A 176 -19.39 10.69 2.00
N ILE A 177 -20.23 11.30 1.17
CA ILE A 177 -20.45 10.96 -0.23
C ILE A 177 -19.89 12.11 -1.10
N PRO A 178 -19.32 11.84 -2.30
CA PRO A 178 -18.72 12.87 -3.15
C PRO A 178 -19.71 13.90 -3.72
N SER A 179 -21.00 13.54 -3.81
CA SER A 179 -22.03 14.39 -4.39
C SER A 179 -23.36 14.26 -3.63
N THR A 180 -24.27 15.21 -3.87
CA THR A 180 -25.65 15.15 -3.36
C THR A 180 -26.55 14.23 -4.20
N LYS A 181 -26.03 13.58 -5.24
CA LYS A 181 -26.81 12.63 -6.05
C LYS A 181 -26.63 11.22 -5.52
N VAL A 182 -27.64 10.77 -4.78
CA VAL A 182 -27.75 9.41 -4.25
C VAL A 182 -29.06 8.86 -4.81
N GLU A 183 -28.95 7.75 -5.54
CA GLU A 183 -30.08 7.05 -6.15
C GLU A 183 -30.89 6.30 -5.09
N SER A 184 -30.21 5.58 -4.21
CA SER A 184 -30.85 4.83 -3.13
C SER A 184 -29.88 4.55 -1.98
N PHE A 185 -30.43 4.35 -0.78
CA PHE A 185 -29.70 3.82 0.36
C PHE A 185 -30.64 2.97 1.22
N THR A 186 -30.10 1.95 1.89
CA THR A 186 -30.87 1.13 2.83
C THR A 186 -31.23 1.93 4.09
N ALA A 187 -32.51 2.15 4.37
CA ALA A 187 -32.94 2.84 5.58
C ALA A 187 -32.92 1.90 6.79
N VAL A 188 -32.08 2.20 7.79
CA VAL A 188 -32.04 1.50 9.09
C VAL A 188 -32.29 2.53 10.18
N GLN A 189 -33.50 2.55 10.74
CA GLN A 189 -33.91 3.63 11.63
C GLN A 189 -33.22 3.59 13.01
N PRO A 190 -32.77 4.74 13.56
CA PRO A 190 -32.80 6.07 12.95
C PRO A 190 -31.71 6.24 11.87
N SER A 191 -32.10 6.76 10.71
CA SER A 191 -31.18 7.14 9.63
C SER A 191 -31.57 8.51 9.09
N ASP A 192 -30.61 9.40 8.89
CA ASP A 192 -30.83 10.74 8.37
C ASP A 192 -29.82 11.09 7.28
N ARG A 193 -30.23 11.94 6.33
CA ARG A 193 -29.41 12.38 5.21
C ARG A 193 -29.46 13.89 5.08
N ALA A 194 -28.29 14.52 5.16
CA ALA A 194 -28.12 15.94 4.99
C ALA A 194 -27.03 16.23 3.94
N GLY A 195 -27.45 16.69 2.76
CA GLY A 195 -26.52 17.03 1.67
C GLY A 195 -25.67 15.84 1.21
N THR A 196 -24.36 15.93 1.45
CA THR A 196 -23.34 14.90 1.13
C THR A 196 -23.07 13.93 2.27
N GLU A 197 -23.81 14.02 3.38
CA GLU A 197 -23.62 13.20 4.57
C GLU A 197 -24.85 12.32 4.82
N LEU A 198 -24.59 11.05 5.12
CA LEU A 198 -25.59 10.06 5.51
C LEU A 198 -25.22 9.53 6.90
N ARG A 199 -26.14 9.64 7.85
CA ARG A 199 -25.95 9.21 9.24
C ARG A 199 -26.84 8.01 9.56
N TYR A 200 -26.24 6.98 10.12
CA TYR A 200 -26.90 5.84 10.73
C TYR A 200 -26.71 5.89 12.25
N GLY A 201 -27.81 5.84 12.99
CA GLY A 201 -27.82 5.99 14.43
C GLY A 201 -28.09 7.44 14.91
N PRO A 202 -27.98 7.69 16.22
CA PRO A 202 -27.38 6.81 17.21
C PRO A 202 -28.16 5.51 17.43
N TYR A 203 -27.42 4.42 17.62
CA TYR A 203 -27.96 3.12 18.01
C TYR A 203 -27.47 2.77 19.39
N GLU A 204 -28.38 2.32 20.25
CA GLU A 204 -28.09 1.93 21.63
C GLU A 204 -28.08 0.40 21.80
N ASP A 205 -27.31 -0.04 22.79
CA ASP A 205 -27.23 -1.39 23.34
C ASP A 205 -27.22 -2.50 22.28
N LYS A 206 -26.13 -2.55 21.50
CA LYS A 206 -25.91 -3.59 20.49
C LYS A 206 -25.08 -4.73 21.05
N HIS A 207 -25.60 -5.94 20.85
CA HIS A 207 -24.94 -7.18 21.23
C HIS A 207 -23.69 -7.43 20.38
N PRO A 208 -22.70 -8.19 20.92
CA PRO A 208 -21.55 -8.65 20.16
C PRO A 208 -21.94 -9.28 18.82
N TYR A 209 -21.15 -9.01 17.78
CA TYR A 209 -21.33 -9.54 16.43
C TYR A 209 -22.66 -9.20 15.74
N SER A 210 -23.36 -8.17 16.22
CA SER A 210 -24.52 -7.62 15.51
C SER A 210 -24.10 -7.04 14.17
N TYR A 211 -24.92 -7.26 13.13
CA TYR A 211 -24.66 -6.79 11.77
C TYR A 211 -25.98 -6.35 11.12
N SER A 212 -25.99 -5.22 10.41
CA SER A 212 -27.17 -4.70 9.73
C SER A 212 -26.76 -4.20 8.35
N PRO A 213 -26.84 -5.05 7.32
CA PRO A 213 -26.29 -4.74 6.00
C PRO A 213 -26.96 -3.50 5.39
N VAL A 214 -26.15 -2.63 4.81
CA VAL A 214 -26.59 -1.46 4.06
C VAL A 214 -25.92 -1.40 2.71
N ILE A 215 -26.67 -0.92 1.72
CA ILE A 215 -26.19 -0.64 0.38
C ILE A 215 -26.47 0.82 0.10
N ILE A 216 -25.48 1.52 -0.45
CA ILE A 216 -25.59 2.93 -0.82
C ILE A 216 -25.24 3.05 -2.28
N HIS A 217 -26.14 3.62 -3.07
CA HIS A 217 -26.00 3.82 -4.50
C HIS A 217 -25.92 5.30 -4.82
N PHE A 218 -24.77 5.76 -5.29
CA PHE A 218 -24.51 7.19 -5.43
C PHE A 218 -23.62 7.51 -6.64
N GLU A 219 -23.68 8.77 -7.08
CA GLU A 219 -22.83 9.28 -8.16
C GLU A 219 -21.42 9.56 -7.65
N ASN A 220 -20.44 8.91 -8.29
CA ASN A 220 -19.02 9.16 -8.08
C ASN A 220 -18.30 9.24 -9.43
N ASN A 221 -18.21 10.45 -9.98
CA ASN A 221 -17.50 10.72 -11.24
C ASN A 221 -15.99 10.92 -11.06
N ASN A 222 -15.43 10.66 -9.88
CA ASN A 222 -13.98 10.67 -9.76
C ASN A 222 -13.39 9.50 -10.58
N PRO A 223 -12.23 9.69 -11.21
CA PRO A 223 -11.65 8.66 -12.03
C PRO A 223 -10.96 7.62 -11.13
N PHE A 224 -11.24 6.33 -11.36
CA PHE A 224 -10.80 5.24 -10.49
C PHE A 224 -9.47 4.69 -10.97
N ALA A 225 -8.37 5.21 -10.40
CA ALA A 225 -7.01 4.99 -10.89
C ALA A 225 -6.37 3.78 -10.21
N VAL A 226 -6.35 2.66 -10.93
CA VAL A 226 -5.75 1.42 -10.43
C VAL A 226 -4.54 1.08 -11.28
N VAL A 227 -3.37 1.09 -10.67
CA VAL A 227 -2.14 0.58 -11.27
C VAL A 227 -2.06 -0.91 -10.95
N GLU A 228 -2.37 -1.76 -11.93
CA GLU A 228 -2.35 -3.21 -11.77
C GLU A 228 -0.94 -3.70 -11.41
N GLU A 229 0.09 -3.09 -12.00
CA GLU A 229 1.48 -3.37 -11.71
C GLU A 229 2.34 -2.10 -11.85
N LEU A 230 3.11 -1.80 -10.80
CA LEU A 230 4.15 -0.78 -10.79
C LEU A 230 5.50 -1.44 -10.52
N VAL A 231 6.40 -1.37 -11.49
CA VAL A 231 7.80 -1.80 -11.32
C VAL A 231 8.66 -0.55 -11.27
N ARG A 232 9.21 -0.24 -10.09
CA ARG A 232 10.15 0.87 -9.90
C ARG A 232 11.55 0.31 -9.76
N GLU A 233 12.43 0.70 -10.68
CA GLU A 233 13.87 0.44 -10.58
C GLU A 233 14.58 1.71 -10.11
N ILE A 234 15.41 1.58 -9.08
CA ILE A 234 16.23 2.64 -8.50
C ILE A 234 17.68 2.20 -8.65
N GLU A 235 18.38 2.78 -9.63
CA GLU A 235 19.78 2.50 -9.89
C GLU A 235 20.66 3.55 -9.22
N ILE A 236 21.51 3.10 -8.30
CA ILE A 236 22.45 3.96 -7.59
C ILE A 236 23.75 3.98 -8.39
N SER A 237 24.28 5.17 -8.67
CA SER A 237 25.62 5.35 -9.24
C SER A 237 26.45 6.24 -8.32
N HIS A 238 27.53 5.67 -7.76
CA HIS A 238 28.48 6.43 -6.94
C HIS A 238 29.25 7.50 -7.74
N TRP A 239 29.13 7.51 -9.07
CA TRP A 239 29.62 8.60 -9.92
C TRP A 239 28.79 9.90 -9.80
N GLY A 240 27.65 9.88 -9.11
CA GLY A 240 26.98 11.10 -8.64
C GLY A 240 25.47 11.19 -8.86
N SER A 241 24.80 10.13 -9.33
CA SER A 241 23.35 10.17 -9.56
C SER A 241 22.63 8.92 -9.11
N VAL A 242 21.34 9.07 -8.80
CA VAL A 242 20.39 7.97 -8.70
C VAL A 242 19.43 8.09 -9.86
N GLN A 243 19.32 7.03 -10.66
CA GLN A 243 18.38 6.97 -11.78
C GLN A 243 17.17 6.15 -11.37
N VAL A 244 15.98 6.71 -11.58
CA VAL A 244 14.72 6.03 -11.26
C VAL A 244 13.96 5.81 -12.55
N THR A 245 13.52 4.56 -12.76
CA THR A 245 12.69 4.17 -13.90
C THR A 245 11.47 3.41 -13.39
N GLU A 246 10.29 3.90 -13.73
CA GLU A 246 9.02 3.39 -13.25
C GLU A 246 8.17 2.92 -14.43
N HIS A 247 7.79 1.65 -14.42
CA HIS A 247 6.90 1.04 -15.41
C HIS A 247 5.50 0.91 -14.81
N TYR A 248 4.53 1.54 -15.47
CA TYR A 248 3.14 1.56 -15.04
C TYR A 248 2.28 0.70 -15.96
N LYS A 249 1.43 -0.15 -15.37
CA LYS A 249 0.24 -0.72 -16.02
C LYS A 249 -1.00 -0.12 -15.37
N LEU A 250 -1.43 1.03 -15.88
CA LEU A 250 -2.59 1.75 -15.36
C LEU A 250 -3.88 1.25 -16.01
N ALA A 251 -4.92 1.06 -15.21
CA ALA A 251 -6.28 0.76 -15.65
C ALA A 251 -7.27 1.73 -15.00
N HIS A 252 -8.30 2.11 -15.75
CA HIS A 252 -9.44 2.78 -15.15
C HIS A 252 -10.45 1.75 -14.65
N ALA A 253 -10.54 1.56 -13.33
CA ALA A 253 -11.40 0.55 -12.69
C ALA A 253 -12.86 0.99 -12.48
N GLY A 254 -13.28 2.09 -13.11
CA GLY A 254 -14.64 2.60 -13.02
C GLY A 254 -15.61 1.84 -13.92
N ALA A 255 -16.82 2.38 -14.09
CA ALA A 255 -17.82 1.81 -15.00
C ALA A 255 -17.27 1.76 -16.43
N LYS A 256 -17.35 0.59 -17.06
CA LYS A 256 -16.77 0.34 -18.38
C LYS A 256 -17.42 1.21 -19.46
N HIS A 257 -16.63 1.66 -20.41
CA HIS A 257 -17.18 2.39 -21.55
C HIS A 257 -18.05 1.50 -22.43
N LYS A 258 -19.26 1.96 -22.74
CA LYS A 258 -20.21 1.32 -23.65
C LYS A 258 -20.48 2.19 -24.86
N GLY A 259 -20.57 1.55 -26.02
CA GLY A 259 -20.87 2.20 -27.29
C GLY A 259 -19.62 2.77 -27.97
N VAL A 260 -19.82 3.81 -28.77
CA VAL A 260 -18.76 4.40 -29.60
C VAL A 260 -18.21 5.63 -28.91
N PHE A 261 -16.88 5.75 -28.89
CA PHE A 261 -16.22 6.97 -28.46
C PHE A 261 -16.34 8.05 -29.54
N SER A 262 -16.95 9.18 -29.19
CA SER A 262 -17.06 10.37 -30.03
C SER A 262 -16.11 11.47 -29.55
N ARG A 263 -15.04 11.70 -30.33
CA ARG A 263 -14.09 12.79 -30.07
C ARG A 263 -14.78 14.16 -30.06
N VAL A 264 -15.71 14.38 -30.99
CA VAL A 264 -16.45 15.64 -31.12
C VAL A 264 -17.26 15.91 -29.85
N GLU A 265 -17.97 14.90 -29.35
CA GLU A 265 -18.76 15.06 -28.11
C GLU A 265 -17.87 15.33 -26.90
N TYR A 266 -16.76 14.62 -26.79
CA TYR A 266 -15.81 14.80 -25.68
C TYR A 266 -15.24 16.22 -25.62
N GLN A 267 -14.90 16.78 -26.78
CA GLN A 267 -14.27 18.10 -26.88
C GLN A 267 -15.29 19.23 -26.81
N SER A 268 -16.48 19.05 -27.39
CA SER A 268 -17.53 20.08 -27.39
C SER A 268 -18.27 20.19 -26.07
N ARG A 269 -18.36 19.10 -25.28
CA ARG A 269 -19.11 19.05 -24.01
C ARG A 269 -18.26 18.50 -22.85
N PRO A 270 -17.12 19.11 -22.50
CA PRO A 270 -16.15 18.55 -21.55
C PRO A 270 -16.67 18.42 -20.11
N THR A 271 -17.77 19.09 -19.75
CA THR A 271 -18.42 19.03 -18.43
C THR A 271 -19.51 17.97 -18.32
N ALA A 272 -20.00 17.46 -19.46
CA ALA A 272 -21.09 16.48 -19.51
C ALA A 272 -20.64 15.15 -20.14
N SER A 273 -19.59 15.17 -20.96
CA SER A 273 -19.07 14.00 -21.67
C SER A 273 -17.67 13.64 -21.17
N GLY A 274 -17.48 12.38 -20.79
CA GLY A 274 -16.23 11.86 -20.27
C GLY A 274 -15.88 12.38 -18.88
N VAL A 275 -16.87 12.70 -18.04
CA VAL A 275 -16.64 13.27 -16.70
C VAL A 275 -15.85 12.33 -15.80
N SER A 276 -16.13 11.02 -15.88
CA SER A 276 -15.41 9.99 -15.13
C SER A 276 -14.04 9.61 -15.70
N SER A 277 -13.69 10.10 -16.89
CA SER A 277 -12.45 9.70 -17.58
C SER A 277 -11.20 10.46 -17.09
N PHE A 278 -10.02 9.85 -17.29
CA PHE A 278 -8.75 10.53 -17.06
C PHE A 278 -8.39 11.47 -18.21
N LYS A 279 -8.28 12.76 -17.92
CA LYS A 279 -7.68 13.76 -18.82
C LYS A 279 -6.19 13.94 -18.55
N HIS A 280 -5.85 14.02 -17.26
CA HIS A 280 -4.49 14.22 -16.80
C HIS A 280 -4.24 13.31 -15.59
N LEU A 281 -2.98 12.94 -15.38
CA LEU A 281 -2.50 12.28 -14.18
C LEU A 281 -1.40 13.15 -13.57
N LEU A 282 -1.43 13.33 -12.25
CA LEU A 282 -0.41 14.09 -11.53
C LEU A 282 0.52 13.12 -10.81
N ALA A 283 1.80 13.15 -11.15
CA ALA A 283 2.86 12.47 -10.41
C ALA A 283 3.60 13.46 -9.50
N GLU A 284 3.64 13.17 -8.21
CA GLU A 284 4.47 13.88 -7.24
C GLU A 284 5.84 13.21 -7.15
N LEU A 285 6.83 13.83 -7.78
CA LEU A 285 8.21 13.37 -7.82
C LEU A 285 9.05 14.06 -6.74
N PRO A 286 10.24 13.52 -6.41
CA PRO A 286 11.15 14.16 -5.47
C PRO A 286 11.59 15.57 -5.92
N PRO A 287 12.19 16.38 -5.03
CA PRO A 287 12.77 17.66 -5.44
C PRO A 287 13.98 17.44 -6.37
N ARG A 288 14.34 18.47 -7.14
CA ARG A 288 15.55 18.51 -7.98
C ARG A 288 15.67 17.37 -9.01
N VAL A 289 14.54 16.83 -9.47
CA VAL A 289 14.55 15.89 -10.60
C VAL A 289 15.12 16.54 -11.84
N HIS A 290 15.87 15.77 -12.61
CA HIS A 290 16.40 16.17 -13.91
C HIS A 290 16.29 15.01 -14.91
N SER A 291 16.51 15.29 -16.18
CA SER A 291 16.45 14.28 -17.26
C SER A 291 15.15 13.48 -17.27
N VAL A 292 14.03 14.13 -16.95
CA VAL A 292 12.71 13.48 -16.88
C VAL A 292 12.25 13.10 -18.29
N TYR A 293 11.83 11.84 -18.46
CA TYR A 293 11.22 11.36 -19.68
C TYR A 293 9.92 10.61 -19.40
N TYR A 294 8.97 10.76 -20.32
CA TYR A 294 7.67 10.09 -20.29
C TYR A 294 7.43 9.45 -21.65
N ARG A 295 7.37 8.12 -21.68
CA ARG A 295 7.27 7.33 -22.92
C ARG A 295 6.36 6.13 -22.74
N ASP A 296 5.86 5.61 -23.84
CA ASP A 296 5.23 4.30 -23.90
C ASP A 296 6.04 3.34 -24.78
N ASP A 297 5.50 2.17 -25.05
CA ASP A 297 6.16 1.12 -25.84
C ASP A 297 6.40 1.54 -27.30
N ILE A 298 5.65 2.54 -27.80
CA ILE A 298 5.77 3.04 -29.18
C ILE A 298 6.55 4.36 -29.28
N GLY A 299 7.05 4.89 -28.16
CA GLY A 299 7.98 6.01 -28.14
C GLY A 299 7.60 7.13 -27.18
N ASN A 300 8.15 8.32 -27.43
CA ASN A 300 7.97 9.47 -26.54
C ASN A 300 6.52 9.99 -26.56
N ILE A 301 6.04 10.46 -25.41
CA ILE A 301 4.78 11.19 -25.28
C ILE A 301 5.10 12.63 -24.88
N SER A 302 4.90 13.57 -25.81
CA SER A 302 5.27 14.98 -25.60
C SER A 302 4.28 15.76 -24.73
N SER A 303 3.09 15.20 -24.47
CA SER A 303 2.03 15.82 -23.67
C SER A 303 2.29 15.64 -22.17
N SER A 304 3.35 16.29 -21.67
CA SER A 304 3.69 16.34 -20.24
C SER A 304 4.15 17.74 -19.84
N ARG A 305 3.95 18.11 -18.57
CA ARG A 305 4.36 19.40 -18.00
C ARG A 305 5.03 19.14 -16.65
N LEU A 306 6.30 19.51 -16.55
CA LEU A 306 7.08 19.40 -15.31
C LEU A 306 7.15 20.75 -14.62
N ARG A 307 6.84 20.78 -13.33
CA ARG A 307 7.04 21.91 -12.43
C ARG A 307 7.93 21.49 -11.27
N THR A 308 9.15 22.03 -11.21
CA THR A 308 10.09 21.73 -10.13
C THR A 308 9.96 22.76 -9.01
N ASN A 309 9.77 22.30 -7.77
CA ASN A 309 9.85 23.14 -6.57
C ASN A 309 10.93 22.61 -5.61
N LEU A 310 11.30 23.42 -4.60
CA LEU A 310 12.33 23.05 -3.61
C LEU A 310 11.97 21.83 -2.75
N LYS A 311 10.68 21.58 -2.53
CA LYS A 311 10.19 20.48 -1.68
C LYS A 311 9.79 19.23 -2.46
N LYS A 312 9.24 19.41 -3.65
CA LYS A 312 8.75 18.35 -4.53
C LYS A 312 8.71 18.84 -5.97
N SER A 313 8.66 17.93 -6.91
CA SER A 313 8.42 18.23 -8.33
C SER A 313 7.10 17.63 -8.76
N GLU A 314 6.34 18.33 -9.58
CA GLU A 314 5.03 17.92 -10.05
C GLU A 314 5.13 17.66 -11.55
N LEU A 315 4.85 16.43 -11.96
CA LEU A 315 4.79 16.03 -13.36
C LEU A 315 3.33 15.76 -13.71
N LEU A 316 2.72 16.67 -14.47
CA LEU A 316 1.39 16.47 -15.04
C LEU A 316 1.55 15.77 -16.40
N ILE A 317 1.02 14.56 -16.53
CA ILE A 317 1.05 13.78 -17.77
C ILE A 317 -0.34 13.68 -18.38
N GLU A 318 -0.39 13.73 -19.71
CA GLU A 318 -1.56 13.45 -20.52
C GLU A 318 -1.28 12.18 -21.33
N PRO A 319 -1.98 11.07 -21.06
CA PRO A 319 -1.88 9.88 -21.89
C PRO A 319 -2.29 10.17 -23.35
N ARG A 320 -1.87 9.32 -24.30
CA ARG A 320 -2.16 9.51 -25.74
C ARG A 320 -3.67 9.59 -26.06
N TYR A 321 -4.49 9.01 -25.22
CA TYR A 321 -5.95 9.03 -25.31
C TYR A 321 -6.54 9.13 -23.90
N PRO A 322 -7.73 9.75 -23.74
CA PRO A 322 -8.40 9.77 -22.45
C PRO A 322 -8.72 8.34 -22.02
N LEU A 323 -8.50 8.00 -20.75
CA LEU A 323 -8.81 6.67 -20.25
C LEU A 323 -10.24 6.67 -19.72
N PHE A 324 -11.13 5.99 -20.42
CA PHE A 324 -12.47 5.64 -19.93
C PHE A 324 -12.43 4.32 -19.16
N GLY A 325 -13.49 4.03 -18.39
CA GLY A 325 -13.54 2.80 -17.60
C GLY A 325 -13.30 1.55 -18.45
N GLY A 326 -12.48 0.65 -17.92
CA GLY A 326 -12.01 -0.56 -18.61
C GLY A 326 -10.82 -0.35 -19.53
N TRP A 327 -10.48 0.88 -19.91
CA TRP A 327 -9.28 1.15 -20.73
C TRP A 327 -8.02 1.10 -19.87
N LYS A 328 -6.91 0.73 -20.52
CA LYS A 328 -5.61 0.54 -19.88
C LYS A 328 -4.54 1.32 -20.63
N ALA A 329 -3.57 1.88 -19.91
CA ALA A 329 -2.38 2.49 -20.48
C ALA A 329 -1.12 1.90 -19.84
N THR A 330 -0.17 1.53 -20.69
CA THR A 330 1.19 1.18 -20.27
C THR A 330 2.13 2.33 -20.61
N PHE A 331 2.92 2.76 -19.63
CA PHE A 331 3.89 3.83 -19.85
C PHE A 331 5.04 3.75 -18.85
N VAL A 332 6.11 4.47 -19.16
CA VAL A 332 7.32 4.56 -18.37
C VAL A 332 7.58 6.02 -18.04
N ILE A 333 7.82 6.28 -16.75
CA ILE A 333 8.35 7.55 -16.26
C ILE A 333 9.76 7.27 -15.78
N GLY A 334 10.74 8.03 -16.26
CA GLY A 334 12.09 7.96 -15.71
C GLY A 334 12.69 9.32 -15.47
N TYR A 335 13.56 9.41 -14.47
CA TYR A 335 14.16 10.66 -14.03
C TYR A 335 15.42 10.40 -13.21
N GLY A 336 16.34 11.36 -13.23
CA GLY A 336 17.52 11.37 -12.37
C GLY A 336 17.30 12.26 -11.15
N VAL A 337 17.89 11.86 -10.02
CA VAL A 337 18.01 12.69 -8.82
C VAL A 337 19.47 12.73 -8.34
N PRO A 338 19.90 13.84 -7.69
CA PRO A 338 21.24 13.96 -7.14
C PRO A 338 21.51 12.92 -6.05
N LEU A 339 22.66 12.25 -6.10
CA LEU A 339 23.01 11.18 -5.16
C LEU A 339 23.00 11.65 -3.69
N GLN A 340 23.54 12.83 -3.44
CA GLN A 340 23.70 13.44 -2.11
C GLN A 340 22.39 13.65 -1.33
N ASP A 341 21.24 13.69 -2.03
CA ASP A 341 19.94 13.93 -1.41
C ASP A 341 19.30 12.62 -0.90
N PHE A 342 19.78 11.46 -1.38
CA PHE A 342 19.17 10.14 -1.12
C PHE A 342 20.15 9.09 -0.60
N LEU A 343 21.46 9.28 -0.77
CA LEU A 343 22.49 8.38 -0.26
C LEU A 343 23.22 9.01 0.93
N PHE A 344 23.28 8.26 2.02
CA PHE A 344 23.85 8.71 3.28
C PHE A 344 24.82 7.65 3.83
N GLU A 345 25.66 8.07 4.77
CA GLU A 345 26.59 7.19 5.48
C GLU A 345 26.13 6.99 6.93
N SER A 346 26.20 5.76 7.39
CA SER A 346 25.93 5.39 8.78
C SER A 346 27.17 5.60 9.65
N ALA A 347 27.00 5.72 10.97
CA ALA A 347 28.12 5.85 11.91
C ALA A 347 29.12 4.68 11.87
N VAL A 348 28.71 3.52 11.33
CA VAL A 348 29.52 2.30 11.22
C VAL A 348 30.25 2.24 9.86
N GLY A 349 30.13 3.26 9.01
CA GLY A 349 30.77 3.33 7.68
C GLY A 349 30.00 2.59 6.57
N ALA A 350 28.85 1.99 6.87
CA ALA A 350 27.95 1.44 5.86
C ALA A 350 27.17 2.56 5.16
N ARG A 351 26.89 2.42 3.86
CA ARG A 351 26.08 3.37 3.10
C ARG A 351 24.62 2.95 3.11
N TYR A 352 23.70 3.90 3.02
CA TYR A 352 22.29 3.58 2.87
C TYR A 352 21.57 4.53 1.93
N LEU A 353 20.75 3.94 1.06
CA LEU A 353 19.73 4.66 0.30
C LEU A 353 18.56 4.96 1.23
N ASN A 354 18.03 6.18 1.20
CA ASN A 354 16.77 6.55 1.85
C ASN A 354 15.82 7.11 0.78
N TYR A 355 14.76 6.36 0.45
CA TYR A 355 13.84 6.70 -0.64
C TYR A 355 12.39 6.42 -0.24
N SER A 356 11.41 6.95 -0.96
CA SER A 356 10.00 6.75 -0.65
C SER A 356 9.43 5.50 -1.30
N PHE A 357 8.66 4.70 -0.56
CA PHE A 357 8.17 3.40 -1.02
C PHE A 357 6.98 3.51 -2.01
N GLY A 358 6.03 4.43 -1.78
CA GLY A 358 4.72 4.44 -2.45
C GLY A 358 4.72 4.88 -3.92
N CYS A 359 3.56 4.81 -4.55
CA CYS A 359 3.31 5.33 -5.90
C CYS A 359 3.39 6.87 -5.90
N PRO A 360 4.03 7.51 -6.89
CA PRO A 360 4.06 8.97 -6.97
C PRO A 360 2.79 9.53 -7.63
N LEU A 361 1.99 8.71 -8.33
CA LEU A 361 0.73 9.15 -8.90
C LEU A 361 -0.28 9.44 -7.78
N ALA A 362 -0.82 10.66 -7.79
CA ALA A 362 -1.81 11.12 -6.81
C ALA A 362 -3.09 10.29 -6.89
N ASP A 363 -3.68 9.99 -5.72
CA ASP A 363 -4.92 9.24 -5.59
C ASP A 363 -4.96 7.96 -6.44
N THR A 364 -3.94 7.11 -6.30
CA THR A 364 -3.87 5.82 -7.00
C THR A 364 -3.82 4.64 -6.04
N VAL A 365 -4.48 3.55 -6.43
CA VAL A 365 -4.29 2.23 -5.83
C VAL A 365 -3.31 1.45 -6.69
N VAL A 366 -2.35 0.76 -6.07
CA VAL A 366 -1.45 -0.14 -6.78
C VAL A 366 -1.64 -1.57 -6.29
N ASP A 367 -2.07 -2.45 -7.18
CA ASP A 367 -2.36 -3.84 -6.82
C ASP A 367 -1.09 -4.61 -6.50
N LYS A 368 -0.05 -4.42 -7.32
CA LYS A 368 1.29 -4.97 -7.11
C LYS A 368 2.37 -3.93 -7.34
N LEU A 369 3.12 -3.61 -6.29
CA LEU A 369 4.30 -2.76 -6.35
C LEU A 369 5.56 -3.61 -6.19
N THR A 370 6.48 -3.50 -7.14
CA THR A 370 7.80 -4.11 -7.11
C THR A 370 8.86 -3.01 -7.15
N ILE A 371 9.65 -2.86 -6.10
CA ILE A 371 10.79 -1.94 -6.04
C ILE A 371 12.06 -2.75 -6.21
N LYS A 372 12.88 -2.39 -7.20
CA LYS A 372 14.19 -2.96 -7.47
C LYS A 372 15.26 -1.92 -7.18
N VAL A 373 16.02 -2.10 -6.11
CA VAL A 373 17.16 -1.24 -5.80
C VAL A 373 18.42 -1.88 -6.36
N VAL A 374 18.96 -1.32 -7.43
CA VAL A 374 20.17 -1.79 -8.11
C VAL A 374 21.36 -1.12 -7.42
N LEU A 375 22.14 -1.92 -6.70
CA LEU A 375 23.33 -1.48 -5.99
C LEU A 375 24.55 -1.46 -6.93
N PRO A 376 25.53 -0.57 -6.68
CA PRO A 376 26.77 -0.53 -7.47
C PRO A 376 27.54 -1.85 -7.39
N GLU A 377 28.28 -2.17 -8.44
CA GLU A 377 29.10 -3.39 -8.49
C GLU A 377 30.09 -3.45 -7.32
N GLY A 378 30.25 -4.62 -6.70
CA GLY A 378 31.09 -4.76 -5.49
C GLY A 378 30.40 -4.35 -4.18
N SER A 379 29.10 -4.06 -4.20
CA SER A 379 28.30 -3.88 -2.98
C SER A 379 27.97 -5.23 -2.33
N GLY A 380 28.15 -5.31 -1.01
CA GLY A 380 27.87 -6.51 -0.20
C GLY A 380 26.97 -6.22 1.01
N ASN A 381 26.47 -7.29 1.64
CA ASN A 381 25.68 -7.24 2.88
C ASN A 381 24.47 -6.30 2.83
N ALA A 382 23.67 -6.39 1.76
CA ALA A 382 22.48 -5.57 1.62
C ALA A 382 21.42 -5.93 2.67
N SER A 383 20.90 -4.93 3.37
CA SER A 383 19.80 -5.08 4.34
C SER A 383 18.76 -3.97 4.16
N VAL A 384 17.50 -4.27 4.49
CA VAL A 384 16.37 -3.38 4.20
C VAL A 384 15.67 -3.01 5.49
N LYS A 385 15.33 -1.73 5.64
CA LYS A 385 14.48 -1.22 6.71
C LYS A 385 13.25 -0.57 6.10
N VAL A 386 12.09 -1.15 6.40
CA VAL A 386 10.77 -0.69 5.93
C VAL A 386 9.77 -0.84 7.09
N PRO A 387 8.82 0.09 7.28
CA PRO A 387 7.95 0.09 8.47
C PRO A 387 6.76 -0.89 8.39
N PHE A 388 6.71 -1.75 7.38
CA PHE A 388 5.65 -2.73 7.17
C PHE A 388 6.21 -3.98 6.47
N THR A 389 5.46 -5.07 6.53
CA THR A 389 5.84 -6.34 5.89
C THR A 389 5.89 -6.22 4.37
N VAL A 390 6.99 -6.70 3.79
CA VAL A 390 7.23 -6.80 2.35
C VAL A 390 7.91 -8.13 2.05
N ASP A 391 7.68 -8.67 0.85
CA ASP A 391 8.42 -9.83 0.37
C ASP A 391 9.76 -9.35 -0.19
N GLN A 392 10.86 -9.89 0.33
CA GLN A 392 12.22 -9.51 -0.08
C GLN A 392 12.90 -10.65 -0.82
N ARG A 393 13.55 -10.34 -1.94
CA ARG A 393 14.50 -11.26 -2.59
C ARG A 393 15.70 -10.51 -3.16
N SER A 394 16.75 -11.25 -3.51
CA SER A 394 17.93 -10.72 -4.18
C SER A 394 17.99 -11.25 -5.60
N GLU A 395 18.32 -10.39 -6.55
CA GLU A 395 18.57 -10.71 -7.96
C GLU A 395 19.96 -10.18 -8.35
N THR A 396 20.49 -10.64 -9.49
CA THR A 396 21.71 -10.09 -10.10
C THR A 396 21.34 -9.48 -11.45
N LYS A 397 21.81 -8.26 -11.72
CA LYS A 397 21.60 -7.56 -12.99
C LYS A 397 22.95 -7.19 -13.59
N TYR A 398 23.05 -7.31 -14.91
CA TYR A 398 24.20 -6.83 -15.67
C TYR A 398 23.81 -5.57 -16.45
N SER A 399 24.63 -4.55 -16.35
CA SER A 399 24.53 -3.27 -17.05
C SER A 399 25.83 -2.98 -17.80
N TYR A 400 25.94 -1.77 -18.35
CA TYR A 400 27.16 -1.32 -19.02
C TYR A 400 28.33 -1.27 -18.06
N LEU A 401 29.49 -1.74 -18.53
CA LEU A 401 30.77 -1.76 -17.81
C LEU A 401 30.82 -2.66 -16.56
N ASP A 402 29.83 -3.53 -16.38
CA ASP A 402 29.83 -4.49 -15.27
C ASP A 402 30.66 -5.75 -15.62
N VAL A 403 31.44 -6.26 -14.65
CA VAL A 403 32.26 -7.48 -14.84
C VAL A 403 31.64 -8.68 -14.13
N ILE A 404 31.27 -8.52 -12.87
CA ILE A 404 30.72 -9.53 -11.96
C ILE A 404 29.18 -9.45 -11.92
N GLY A 405 28.64 -8.24 -12.08
CA GLY A 405 27.22 -7.92 -12.02
C GLY A 405 26.83 -7.17 -10.74
N ARG A 406 25.71 -6.46 -10.82
CA ARG A 406 25.13 -5.64 -9.76
C ARG A 406 24.15 -6.44 -8.92
N THR A 407 24.25 -6.31 -7.60
CA THR A 407 23.28 -6.85 -6.65
C THR A 407 22.00 -6.02 -6.69
N VAL A 408 20.86 -6.66 -6.90
CA VAL A 408 19.54 -6.02 -6.91
C VAL A 408 18.71 -6.50 -5.74
N VAL A 409 18.32 -5.57 -4.87
CA VAL A 409 17.40 -5.84 -3.77
C VAL A 409 15.98 -5.61 -4.27
N VAL A 410 15.16 -6.66 -4.27
CA VAL A 410 13.79 -6.60 -4.75
C VAL A 410 12.82 -6.67 -3.58
N LEU A 411 11.92 -5.69 -3.52
CA LEU A 411 10.85 -5.57 -2.53
C LEU A 411 9.51 -5.64 -3.24
N GLU A 412 8.67 -6.59 -2.85
CA GLU A 412 7.32 -6.73 -3.38
C GLU A 412 6.27 -6.48 -2.28
N LYS A 413 5.25 -5.69 -2.61
CA LYS A 413 4.08 -5.48 -1.75
C LYS A 413 2.82 -5.40 -2.60
N LYS A 414 1.75 -6.02 -2.10
CA LYS A 414 0.40 -5.95 -2.69
C LYS A 414 -0.45 -4.90 -2.00
N ASN A 415 -1.47 -4.42 -2.70
CA ASN A 415 -2.49 -3.48 -2.20
C ASN A 415 -1.88 -2.21 -1.56
N VAL A 416 -1.12 -1.47 -2.37
CA VAL A 416 -0.45 -0.24 -1.96
C VAL A 416 -1.35 0.97 -2.24
N ILE A 417 -1.32 1.93 -1.32
CA ILE A 417 -2.17 3.13 -1.30
C ILE A 417 -1.26 4.34 -1.00
N PRO A 418 -1.74 5.59 -1.18
CA PRO A 418 -0.92 6.78 -0.96
C PRO A 418 -0.27 6.84 0.44
N GLU A 419 -0.92 6.31 1.48
CA GLU A 419 -0.44 6.30 2.86
C GLU A 419 0.75 5.37 3.10
N HIS A 420 1.07 4.48 2.15
CA HIS A 420 2.30 3.68 2.14
C HIS A 420 3.49 4.46 1.56
N ASN A 421 3.31 5.71 1.13
CA ASN A 421 4.38 6.57 0.65
C ASN A 421 5.24 7.13 1.80
N VAL A 422 5.93 6.23 2.49
CA VAL A 422 6.83 6.50 3.62
C VAL A 422 8.27 6.15 3.22
N PRO A 423 9.28 6.74 3.89
CA PRO A 423 10.67 6.41 3.62
C PRO A 423 10.98 4.94 3.96
N PHE A 424 11.76 4.29 3.10
CA PHE A 424 12.41 3.01 3.33
C PHE A 424 13.92 3.15 3.09
N GLN A 425 14.70 2.28 3.71
CA GLN A 425 16.16 2.31 3.62
C GLN A 425 16.74 0.99 3.12
N VAL A 426 17.75 1.08 2.27
CA VAL A 426 18.57 -0.07 1.85
C VAL A 426 20.01 0.21 2.25
N LEU A 427 20.51 -0.52 3.24
CA LEU A 427 21.87 -0.42 3.74
C LEU A 427 22.76 -1.41 3.00
N TYR A 428 23.99 -1.02 2.68
CA TYR A 428 24.97 -1.86 2.02
C TYR A 428 26.40 -1.42 2.33
N ASN A 429 27.34 -2.34 2.19
CA ASN A 429 28.78 -2.07 2.30
C ASN A 429 29.37 -1.92 0.90
N PHE A 430 30.24 -0.92 0.71
CA PHE A 430 30.89 -0.67 -0.56
C PHE A 430 32.32 -0.19 -0.34
N ASN A 431 33.29 -0.82 -1.01
CA ASN A 431 34.67 -0.38 -1.01
C ASN A 431 34.89 0.65 -2.14
N PRO A 432 35.28 1.90 -1.84
CA PRO A 432 35.54 2.92 -2.85
C PRO A 432 36.57 2.51 -3.92
N VAL A 433 37.52 1.63 -3.58
CA VAL A 433 38.53 1.13 -4.53
C VAL A 433 37.88 0.36 -5.68
N SER A 434 36.72 -0.26 -5.46
CA SER A 434 35.97 -0.98 -6.50
C SER A 434 35.53 -0.07 -7.65
N MET A 435 35.41 1.25 -7.44
CA MET A 435 35.10 2.20 -8.53
C MET A 435 36.20 2.28 -9.59
N LEU A 436 37.44 1.89 -9.27
CA LEU A 436 38.54 1.88 -10.24
C LEU A 436 38.42 0.73 -11.26
N ALA A 437 37.58 -0.27 -11.00
CA ALA A 437 37.41 -1.40 -11.90
C ALA A 437 36.86 -0.96 -13.27
N GLU A 438 35.85 -0.09 -13.30
CA GLU A 438 35.23 0.38 -14.56
C GLU A 438 36.24 1.14 -15.46
N PRO A 439 36.99 2.17 -14.98
CA PRO A 439 38.01 2.82 -15.80
C PRO A 439 39.17 1.90 -16.20
N LEU A 440 39.63 1.03 -15.28
CA LEU A 440 40.74 0.11 -15.57
C LEU A 440 40.35 -0.94 -16.61
N MET A 441 39.09 -1.39 -16.63
CA MET A 441 38.58 -2.29 -17.64
C MET A 441 38.66 -1.66 -19.04
N LEU A 442 38.19 -0.41 -19.19
CA LEU A 442 38.29 0.33 -20.45
C LEU A 442 39.76 0.54 -20.85
N ALA A 443 40.59 1.02 -19.92
CA ALA A 443 42.02 1.22 -20.18
C ALA A 443 42.70 -0.08 -20.63
N SER A 444 42.38 -1.21 -20.00
CA SER A 444 42.91 -2.53 -20.36
C SER A 444 42.46 -2.97 -21.74
N ALA A 445 41.19 -2.74 -22.10
CA ALA A 445 40.67 -3.08 -23.43
C ALA A 445 41.40 -2.32 -24.54
N PHE A 446 41.58 -1.00 -24.39
CA PHE A 446 42.33 -0.20 -25.35
C PHE A 446 43.82 -0.57 -25.37
N PHE A 447 44.42 -0.82 -24.22
CA PHE A 447 45.81 -1.27 -24.12
C PHE A 447 46.03 -2.59 -24.88
N LEU A 448 45.16 -3.60 -24.66
CA LEU A 448 45.22 -4.88 -25.37
C LEU A 448 45.02 -4.73 -26.88
N PHE A 449 44.15 -3.82 -27.31
CA PHE A 449 43.98 -3.50 -28.73
C PHE A 449 45.29 -2.98 -29.34
N PHE A 450 45.99 -2.04 -28.69
CA PHE A 450 47.28 -1.54 -29.18
C PHE A 450 48.38 -2.59 -29.14
N VAL A 451 48.45 -3.41 -28.08
CA VAL A 451 49.39 -4.55 -28.02
C VAL A 451 49.14 -5.53 -29.15
N THR A 452 47.88 -5.81 -29.48
CA THR A 452 47.52 -6.68 -30.61
C THR A 452 47.94 -6.08 -31.94
N CYS A 453 47.77 -4.77 -32.14
CA CYS A 453 48.24 -4.07 -33.33
C CYS A 453 49.77 -4.15 -33.46
N ILE A 454 50.50 -3.94 -32.36
CA ILE A 454 51.97 -4.05 -32.32
C ILE A 454 52.38 -5.49 -32.67
N ALA A 455 51.76 -6.50 -32.06
CA ALA A 455 52.05 -7.89 -32.34
C ALA A 455 51.80 -8.22 -33.81
N TYR A 456 50.66 -7.81 -34.36
CA TYR A 456 50.33 -8.01 -35.78
C TYR A 456 51.38 -7.41 -36.72
N LEU A 457 51.88 -6.20 -36.44
CA LEU A 457 52.93 -5.56 -37.23
C LEU A 457 54.29 -6.27 -37.17
N HIS A 458 54.54 -7.06 -36.12
CA HIS A 458 55.79 -7.81 -35.95
C HIS A 458 55.69 -9.27 -36.40
N ILE A 459 54.50 -9.75 -36.80
CA ILE A 459 54.34 -11.09 -37.34
C ILE A 459 54.64 -11.06 -38.85
N ASP A 460 55.76 -11.68 -39.23
CA ASP A 460 56.11 -11.92 -40.63
C ASP A 460 55.36 -13.16 -41.16
N LEU A 461 54.33 -12.93 -41.98
CA LEU A 461 53.54 -13.99 -42.64
C LEU A 461 54.07 -14.35 -44.03
N SER A 462 55.29 -13.94 -44.40
CA SER A 462 55.84 -14.23 -45.73
C SER A 462 56.21 -15.71 -45.91
N ILE A 463 55.70 -16.33 -46.99
CA ILE A 463 55.93 -17.77 -47.30
C ILE A 463 57.32 -17.99 -47.90
N ARG A 464 57.86 -17.01 -48.62
CA ARG A 464 59.21 -17.04 -49.18
C ARG A 464 59.88 -15.72 -48.85
N LYS A 465 60.87 -15.77 -47.96
CA LYS A 465 61.74 -14.62 -47.71
C LYS A 465 62.55 -14.32 -48.96
N SER A 466 62.35 -13.16 -49.56
CA SER A 466 63.30 -12.64 -50.53
C SER A 466 64.54 -12.21 -49.74
N ASN A 467 65.60 -13.00 -49.82
CA ASN A 467 66.90 -12.54 -49.34
C ASN A 467 67.34 -11.34 -50.19
N PRO A 468 67.86 -10.27 -49.57
CA PRO A 468 68.47 -9.16 -50.29
C PRO A 468 69.75 -9.59 -51.02
#